data_AF-A0A2P4PZ32-F1
#
_entry.id   AF-A0A2P4PZ32-F1
#
_cell.length_a   1.000
_cell.length_b   1.000
_cell.length_c   1.000
_cell.angle_alpha   90.00
_cell.angle_beta   90.00
_cell.angle_gamma   90.00
#
_symmetry.space_group_name_H-M   'P 1'
#
loop_
_entity.id
_entity.type
_entity.pdbx_description
1 polymer ?
#
loop_
_entity_poly.entity_id
_entity_poly.type
_entity_poly.pdbx_seq_one_letter_code
_entity_poly.pdbx_strand_id
1 'polypeptide(L)'
;MAIAEENEFYSKLCVARIFKDLKLLNPDVVIQPILPWNGIVEKFLDHEKEYEGFMEECLKDPTIRYRLKRVYGGVDAELNCVSSNEMYLHAELNLLTSVMNHEEKRIFIAVSKKCCYLCELYIRYVQEIKGYNVAVSGSHKSLKKLCSRWKLPDTFKKEFMSYAQLELDRIIEYEIKLCTEPDSESECIEAYLNSPFYHNF
;
A
#
# COMPACT_ATOMS: atom_id res chain seq x y z
N MET A 1 -11.03 -23.20 -10.44
CA MET A 1 -9.65 -23.67 -10.69
C MET A 1 -8.65 -22.51 -10.91
N ALA A 2 -8.89 -21.34 -10.29
CA ALA A 2 -8.02 -20.15 -10.39
C ALA A 2 -7.51 -19.65 -9.01
N ILE A 3 -7.89 -20.36 -7.92
CA ILE A 3 -7.55 -19.99 -6.54
C ILE A 3 -6.17 -20.59 -6.14
N ALA A 4 -5.69 -21.60 -6.87
CA ALA A 4 -4.40 -22.24 -6.60
C ALA A 4 -3.20 -21.43 -7.12
N GLU A 5 -3.35 -20.65 -8.19
CA GLU A 5 -2.23 -19.93 -8.81
C GLU A 5 -1.80 -18.65 -8.06
N GLU A 6 -2.67 -18.06 -7.23
CA GLU A 6 -2.33 -16.83 -6.48
C GLU A 6 -1.83 -17.07 -5.05
N ASN A 7 -2.21 -18.18 -4.40
CA ASN A 7 -1.59 -18.57 -3.12
C ASN A 7 -0.14 -19.05 -3.30
N GLU A 8 0.23 -19.50 -4.50
CA GLU A 8 1.61 -19.75 -4.90
C GLU A 8 2.38 -18.44 -5.22
N PHE A 9 1.72 -17.28 -5.17
CA PHE A 9 2.31 -16.00 -5.59
C PHE A 9 2.95 -15.21 -4.43
N TYR A 10 2.44 -15.34 -3.21
CA TYR A 10 3.03 -14.73 -2.01
C TYR A 10 4.25 -15.50 -1.49
N SER A 11 4.52 -16.70 -2.03
CA SER A 11 5.69 -17.54 -1.73
C SER A 11 6.84 -17.40 -2.74
N LYS A 12 6.73 -16.52 -3.75
CA LYS A 12 7.75 -16.40 -4.80
C LYS A 12 8.99 -15.70 -4.27
N LEU A 13 10.00 -16.52 -3.97
CA LEU A 13 11.45 -16.24 -3.93
C LEU A 13 11.80 -14.75 -4.10
N CYS A 14 12.02 -14.06 -2.98
CA CYS A 14 12.73 -12.78 -3.01
C CYS A 14 14.21 -13.10 -3.19
N VAL A 15 14.68 -13.06 -4.43
CA VAL A 15 16.11 -13.20 -4.73
C VAL A 15 16.78 -11.86 -4.51
N ALA A 16 17.51 -11.76 -3.42
CA ALA A 16 18.43 -10.66 -3.17
C ALA A 16 19.82 -11.03 -3.68
N ARG A 17 20.40 -10.20 -4.56
CA ARG A 17 21.81 -10.31 -4.93
C ARG A 17 22.61 -9.31 -4.10
N ILE A 18 22.92 -9.68 -2.87
CA ILE A 18 23.82 -8.92 -2.01
C ILE A 18 25.21 -9.51 -2.29
N PHE A 19 26.08 -8.74 -2.96
CA PHE A 19 27.48 -9.06 -3.26
C PHE A 19 27.81 -10.57 -3.32
N LYS A 20 27.68 -11.16 -4.52
CA LYS A 20 28.02 -12.55 -4.91
C LYS A 20 27.17 -13.69 -4.35
N ASP A 21 26.39 -13.52 -3.27
CA ASP A 21 25.59 -14.60 -2.70
C ASP A 21 24.08 -14.47 -2.98
N LEU A 22 23.46 -15.58 -3.37
CA LEU A 22 22.01 -15.70 -3.56
C LEU A 22 21.37 -16.05 -2.23
N LYS A 23 20.63 -15.13 -1.62
CA LYS A 23 19.92 -15.40 -0.36
C LYS A 23 18.42 -15.53 -0.61
N LEU A 24 17.86 -16.65 -0.15
CA LEU A 24 16.42 -16.82 -0.06
C LEU A 24 15.93 -16.19 1.26
N LEU A 25 15.01 -15.24 1.16
CA LEU A 25 14.35 -14.65 2.32
C LEU A 25 13.03 -15.35 2.59
N ASN A 26 12.77 -15.66 3.85
CA ASN A 26 11.46 -16.15 4.27
C ASN A 26 10.44 -15.00 4.20
N PRO A 27 9.19 -15.27 3.75
CA PRO A 27 8.11 -14.29 3.85
C PRO A 27 7.93 -13.85 5.31
N ASP A 28 7.81 -12.55 5.53
CA ASP A 28 7.47 -12.00 6.83
C ASP A 28 5.97 -11.64 6.85
N VAL A 29 5.22 -12.36 7.68
CA VAL A 29 3.76 -12.36 7.70
C VAL A 29 3.28 -12.10 9.12
N VAL A 30 2.21 -11.31 9.25
CA VAL A 30 1.48 -11.14 10.51
C VAL A 30 -0.02 -11.30 10.27
N ILE A 31 -0.70 -12.02 11.18
CA ILE A 31 -2.15 -12.12 11.16
C ILE A 31 -2.69 -10.90 11.91
N GLN A 32 -3.42 -10.04 11.22
CA GLN A 32 -4.00 -8.84 11.81
C GLN A 32 -5.54 -8.97 11.83
N PRO A 33 -6.19 -8.78 13.00
CA PRO A 33 -7.64 -8.70 13.07
C PRO A 33 -8.13 -7.45 12.34
N ILE A 34 -9.27 -7.57 11.67
CA ILE A 34 -9.94 -6.51 10.96
C ILE A 34 -11.25 -6.22 11.69
N LEU A 35 -11.49 -4.93 11.94
CA LEU A 35 -12.75 -4.48 12.51
C LEU A 35 -13.89 -4.74 11.53
N PRO A 36 -15.09 -5.11 12.02
CA PRO A 36 -16.29 -5.15 11.20
C PRO A 36 -16.44 -3.88 10.35
N TRP A 37 -16.84 -4.06 9.10
CA TRP A 37 -17.04 -2.99 8.12
C TRP A 37 -17.98 -1.91 8.66
N ASN A 38 -19.12 -2.30 9.21
CA ASN A 38 -20.09 -1.38 9.80
C ASN A 38 -19.44 -0.48 10.85
N GLY A 39 -18.70 -1.06 11.80
CA GLY A 39 -17.99 -0.30 12.82
C GLY A 39 -16.86 0.61 12.30
N ILE A 40 -16.40 0.40 11.06
CA ILE A 40 -15.49 1.34 10.39
C ILE A 40 -16.30 2.48 9.76
N VAL A 41 -17.33 2.16 8.98
CA VAL A 41 -18.10 3.14 8.22
C VAL A 41 -18.95 4.03 9.11
N GLU A 42 -19.53 3.50 10.19
CA GLU A 42 -20.28 4.27 11.19
C GLU A 42 -19.46 5.38 11.84
N LYS A 43 -18.11 5.31 11.79
CA LYS A 43 -17.26 6.42 12.26
C LYS A 43 -17.28 7.64 11.34
N PHE A 44 -17.74 7.46 10.11
CA PHE A 44 -17.76 8.47 9.06
C PHE A 44 -19.18 8.83 8.61
N LEU A 45 -20.20 8.15 9.13
CA LEU A 45 -21.62 8.42 8.86
C LEU A 45 -22.27 8.90 10.16
N ASP A 46 -23.13 9.91 10.06
CA ASP A 46 -23.78 10.48 11.24
C ASP A 46 -24.99 9.64 11.69
N HIS A 47 -25.57 8.79 10.81
CA HIS A 47 -26.80 8.05 11.08
C HIS A 47 -26.82 6.59 10.57
N GLU A 48 -27.41 5.68 11.35
CA GLU A 48 -27.57 4.24 11.03
C GLU A 48 -28.36 3.99 9.72
N LYS A 49 -29.36 4.82 9.42
CA LYS A 49 -30.11 4.74 8.15
C LYS A 49 -29.28 5.12 6.91
N GLU A 50 -28.22 5.88 7.09
CA GLU A 50 -27.29 6.22 6.02
C GLU A 50 -26.36 5.04 5.71
N TYR A 51 -26.09 4.19 6.70
CA TYR A 51 -25.23 3.03 6.55
C TYR A 51 -25.81 1.98 5.59
N GLU A 52 -27.07 1.58 5.77
CA GLU A 52 -27.70 0.58 4.89
C GLU A 52 -27.75 1.06 3.43
N GLY A 53 -28.19 2.30 3.20
CA GLY A 53 -28.25 2.88 1.86
C GLY A 53 -26.85 3.04 1.23
N PHE A 54 -25.86 3.47 2.00
CA PHE A 54 -24.47 3.54 1.56
C PHE A 54 -23.91 2.18 1.19
N MET A 55 -24.20 1.15 1.98
CA MET A 55 -23.74 -0.21 1.73
C MET A 55 -24.35 -0.77 0.44
N GLU A 56 -25.67 -0.64 0.25
CA GLU A 56 -26.33 -1.09 -0.97
C GLU A 56 -25.72 -0.41 -2.20
N GLU A 57 -25.47 0.89 -2.15
CA GLU A 57 -24.86 1.62 -3.26
C GLU A 57 -23.43 1.14 -3.54
N CYS A 58 -22.62 0.94 -2.50
CA CYS A 58 -21.26 0.41 -2.64
C CYS A 58 -21.23 -1.00 -3.27
N LEU A 59 -22.19 -1.85 -2.93
CA LEU A 59 -22.24 -3.23 -3.42
C LEU A 59 -22.77 -3.36 -4.85
N LYS A 60 -23.39 -2.30 -5.41
CA LYS A 60 -23.71 -2.22 -6.85
C LYS A 60 -22.45 -2.16 -7.71
N ASP A 61 -21.36 -1.57 -7.21
CA ASP A 61 -20.09 -1.56 -7.91
C ASP A 61 -19.39 -2.94 -7.78
N PRO A 62 -19.19 -3.68 -8.89
CA PRO A 62 -18.58 -5.00 -8.85
C PRO A 62 -17.11 -4.98 -8.41
N THR A 63 -16.39 -3.87 -8.64
CA THR A 63 -15.00 -3.67 -8.21
C THR A 63 -14.93 -3.50 -6.69
N ILE A 64 -15.82 -2.67 -6.12
CA ILE A 64 -15.91 -2.51 -4.67
C ILE A 64 -16.30 -3.85 -4.05
N ARG A 65 -17.39 -4.46 -4.50
CA ARG A 65 -17.84 -5.78 -4.03
C ARG A 65 -16.73 -6.84 -4.05
N TYR A 66 -15.97 -6.92 -5.14
CA TYR A 66 -14.84 -7.84 -5.26
C TYR A 66 -13.73 -7.54 -4.23
N ARG A 67 -13.39 -6.27 -4.01
CA ARG A 67 -12.39 -5.87 -3.02
C ARG A 67 -12.85 -6.21 -1.60
N LEU A 68 -14.11 -5.99 -1.27
CA LEU A 68 -14.66 -6.29 0.05
C LEU A 68 -14.57 -7.77 0.33
N LYS A 69 -15.01 -8.59 -0.63
CA LYS A 69 -14.91 -10.06 -0.56
C LYS A 69 -13.48 -10.53 -0.33
N ARG A 70 -12.48 -9.88 -0.94
CA ARG A 70 -11.06 -10.23 -0.74
C ARG A 70 -10.51 -9.86 0.63
N VAL A 71 -11.06 -8.81 1.27
CA VAL A 71 -10.62 -8.35 2.58
C VAL A 71 -11.35 -9.09 3.69
N TYR A 72 -12.65 -9.33 3.56
CA TYR A 72 -13.49 -9.90 4.63
C TYR A 72 -13.86 -11.37 4.40
N GLY A 73 -13.53 -11.96 3.25
CA GLY A 73 -13.89 -13.33 2.89
C GLY A 73 -15.30 -13.46 2.29
N GLY A 74 -16.17 -12.47 2.55
CA GLY A 74 -17.54 -12.40 2.05
C GLY A 74 -18.04 -10.95 1.98
N VAL A 75 -19.27 -10.77 1.51
CA VAL A 75 -19.94 -9.46 1.39
C VAL A 75 -21.29 -9.41 2.11
N ASP A 76 -21.65 -10.49 2.81
CA ASP A 76 -22.92 -10.59 3.51
C ASP A 76 -22.64 -10.48 5.02
N ALA A 77 -22.92 -11.54 5.80
CA ALA A 77 -22.67 -11.54 7.24
C ALA A 77 -21.17 -11.34 7.60
N GLU A 78 -20.26 -11.72 6.70
CA GLU A 78 -18.81 -11.65 6.92
C GLU A 78 -18.29 -10.22 7.04
N LEU A 79 -18.94 -9.23 6.42
CA LEU A 79 -18.55 -7.83 6.58
C LEU A 79 -18.75 -7.33 8.00
N ASN A 80 -19.76 -7.86 8.70
CA ASN A 80 -20.14 -7.42 10.04
C ASN A 80 -19.55 -8.32 11.15
N CYS A 81 -18.68 -9.25 10.78
CA CYS A 81 -17.96 -10.11 11.71
C CYS A 81 -16.51 -9.67 11.89
N VAL A 82 -15.95 -9.96 13.06
CA VAL A 82 -14.49 -9.87 13.24
C VAL A 82 -13.85 -10.89 12.31
N SER A 83 -13.01 -10.41 11.41
CA SER A 83 -12.22 -11.25 10.50
C SER A 83 -10.73 -11.02 10.76
N SER A 84 -9.88 -11.78 10.09
CA SER A 84 -8.43 -11.60 10.15
C SER A 84 -7.84 -11.76 8.77
N ASN A 85 -6.83 -10.96 8.45
CA ASN A 85 -6.06 -11.13 7.24
C ASN A 85 -4.58 -11.31 7.54
N GLU A 86 -3.94 -12.08 6.67
CA GLU A 86 -2.50 -12.13 6.57
C GLU A 86 -1.99 -10.83 5.91
N MET A 87 -1.21 -10.07 6.67
CA MET A 87 -0.46 -8.92 6.20
C MET A 87 0.96 -9.35 5.88
N TYR A 88 1.48 -8.88 4.75
CA TYR A 88 2.78 -9.29 4.24
C TYR A 88 3.75 -8.11 4.24
N LEU A 89 4.95 -8.32 4.74
CA LEU A 89 6.07 -7.44 4.43
C LEU A 89 6.44 -7.72 2.98
N HIS A 90 6.20 -6.73 2.12
CA HIS A 90 6.49 -6.89 0.71
C HIS A 90 7.97 -7.17 0.45
N ALA A 91 8.26 -7.85 -0.65
CA ALA A 91 9.59 -8.30 -1.05
C ALA A 91 10.65 -7.21 -0.96
N GLU A 92 10.33 -6.01 -1.44
CA GLU A 92 11.18 -4.82 -1.43
C GLU A 92 11.63 -4.48 -0.01
N LEU A 93 10.67 -4.43 0.91
CA LEU A 93 10.90 -4.03 2.29
C LEU A 93 11.53 -5.16 3.10
N ASN A 94 11.16 -6.41 2.85
CA ASN A 94 11.77 -7.58 3.50
C ASN A 94 13.26 -7.69 3.14
N LEU A 95 13.60 -7.43 1.87
CA LEU A 95 15.00 -7.31 1.47
C LEU A 95 15.65 -6.12 2.16
N LEU A 96 15.07 -4.92 2.04
CA LEU A 96 15.65 -3.71 2.62
C LEU A 96 15.95 -3.87 4.11
N THR A 97 14.98 -4.31 4.93
CA THR A 97 15.17 -4.50 6.37
C THR A 97 16.21 -5.55 6.70
N SER A 98 16.34 -6.60 5.88
CA SER A 98 17.37 -7.62 6.07
C SER A 98 18.80 -7.10 5.86
N VAL A 99 18.97 -6.02 5.09
CA VAL A 99 20.29 -5.47 4.75
C VAL A 99 20.63 -4.15 5.43
N MET A 100 19.64 -3.46 6.02
CA MET A 100 19.86 -2.15 6.66
C MET A 100 20.85 -2.17 7.83
N ASN A 101 21.11 -3.34 8.44
CA ASN A 101 22.10 -3.49 9.50
C ASN A 101 23.52 -3.76 9.00
N HIS A 102 23.75 -3.83 7.68
CA HIS A 102 25.09 -3.99 7.12
C HIS A 102 25.84 -2.66 7.08
N GLU A 103 27.16 -2.72 7.15
CA GLU A 103 28.04 -1.53 7.09
C GLU A 103 27.92 -0.79 5.75
N GLU A 104 27.66 -1.53 4.67
CA GLU A 104 27.46 -0.97 3.34
C GLU A 104 26.08 -0.31 3.23
N LYS A 105 26.08 1.00 3.01
CA LYS A 105 24.85 1.79 2.87
C LYS A 105 24.34 1.87 1.43
N ARG A 106 25.08 1.29 0.46
CA ARG A 106 24.66 1.20 -0.93
C ARG A 106 23.91 -0.09 -1.19
N ILE A 107 22.61 0.02 -1.44
CA ILE A 107 21.70 -1.10 -1.61
C ILE A 107 21.03 -0.98 -2.99
N PHE A 108 21.11 -2.04 -3.80
CA PHE A 108 20.36 -2.11 -5.05
C PHE A 108 19.32 -3.23 -4.97
N ILE A 109 18.06 -2.88 -5.20
CA ILE A 109 16.90 -3.78 -5.12
C ILE A 109 16.32 -3.93 -6.52
N ALA A 110 16.31 -5.16 -7.03
CA ALA A 110 15.61 -5.50 -8.25
C ALA A 110 14.40 -6.39 -7.93
N VAL A 111 13.23 -5.97 -8.39
CA VAL A 111 11.98 -6.70 -8.17
C VAL A 111 11.25 -6.99 -9.48
N SER A 112 10.53 -8.11 -9.51
CA SER A 112 9.77 -8.57 -10.68
C SER A 112 8.45 -7.81 -10.88
N LYS A 113 7.95 -7.13 -9.85
CA LYS A 113 6.74 -6.31 -9.85
C LYS A 113 7.05 -4.91 -9.34
N LYS A 114 6.19 -3.96 -9.72
CA LYS A 114 6.29 -2.58 -9.24
C LYS A 114 6.02 -2.51 -7.74
N CYS A 115 6.82 -1.69 -7.07
CA CYS A 115 6.66 -1.33 -5.67
C CYS A 115 5.27 -0.73 -5.42
N CYS A 116 4.59 -1.14 -4.34
CA CYS A 116 3.34 -0.47 -3.95
C CYS A 116 3.63 0.91 -3.39
N TYR A 117 2.62 1.78 -3.33
CA TYR A 117 2.80 3.17 -2.89
C TYR A 117 3.49 3.28 -1.53
N LEU A 118 3.05 2.49 -0.54
CA LEU A 118 3.60 2.51 0.82
C LEU A 118 5.05 1.99 0.89
N CYS A 119 5.40 1.00 0.08
CA CYS A 119 6.77 0.50 0.03
C CYS A 119 7.71 1.55 -0.56
N GLU A 120 7.29 2.23 -1.61
CA GLU A 120 8.09 3.30 -2.20
C GLU A 120 8.22 4.50 -1.28
N LEU A 121 7.14 4.88 -0.61
CA LEU A 121 7.15 5.93 0.40
C LEU A 121 8.15 5.62 1.52
N TYR A 122 8.21 4.36 1.96
CA TYR A 122 9.18 3.90 2.95
C TYR A 122 10.62 3.93 2.43
N ILE A 123 10.85 3.51 1.19
CA ILE A 123 12.17 3.56 0.56
C ILE A 123 12.66 5.01 0.45
N ARG A 124 11.78 5.92 0.02
CA ARG A 124 12.05 7.35 -0.04
C ARG A 124 12.39 7.94 1.32
N TYR A 125 11.61 7.59 2.36
CA TYR A 125 11.92 7.97 3.74
C TYR A 125 13.32 7.50 4.16
N VAL A 126 13.68 6.24 3.86
CA VAL A 126 14.99 5.67 4.18
C VAL A 126 16.13 6.36 3.40
N GLN A 127 15.89 6.76 2.15
CA GLN A 127 16.85 7.51 1.33
C GLN A 127 17.05 8.93 1.87
N GLU A 128 15.96 9.70 1.97
CA GLU A 128 16.00 11.15 2.22
C GLU A 128 16.27 11.49 3.69
N ILE A 129 15.66 10.74 4.61
CA ILE A 129 15.70 11.08 6.05
C ILE A 129 16.79 10.28 6.77
N LYS A 130 17.01 9.03 6.38
CA LYS A 130 18.00 8.15 7.03
C LYS A 130 19.33 8.09 6.29
N GLY A 131 19.41 8.62 5.06
CA GLY A 131 20.67 8.76 4.32
C GLY A 131 21.22 7.47 3.72
N TYR A 132 20.37 6.46 3.50
CA TYR A 132 20.78 5.23 2.82
C TYR A 132 20.81 5.45 1.29
N ASN A 133 21.82 4.92 0.62
CA ASN A 133 21.89 4.94 -0.84
C ASN A 133 21.18 3.71 -1.40
N VAL A 134 19.85 3.73 -1.35
CA VAL A 134 19.00 2.67 -1.91
C VAL A 134 18.70 3.03 -3.36
N ALA A 135 18.79 2.07 -4.27
CA ALA A 135 18.30 2.19 -5.64
C ALA A 135 17.36 1.02 -5.93
N VAL A 136 16.20 1.29 -6.53
CA VAL A 136 15.19 0.27 -6.84
C VAL A 136 14.94 0.27 -8.34
N SER A 137 15.12 -0.87 -9.00
CA SER A 137 14.75 -0.99 -10.41
C SER A 137 13.25 -1.25 -10.56
N GLY A 138 12.59 -0.59 -11.50
CA GLY A 138 11.18 -0.82 -11.82
C GLY A 138 10.19 0.17 -11.20
N SER A 139 10.66 1.24 -10.53
CA SER A 139 9.84 2.40 -10.19
C SER A 139 9.56 3.22 -11.47
N HIS A 140 8.32 3.18 -11.96
CA HIS A 140 7.86 3.98 -13.10
C HIS A 140 6.61 4.78 -12.72
N LYS A 141 6.46 5.96 -13.33
CA LYS A 141 5.42 7.02 -13.19
C LYS A 141 3.93 6.62 -13.25
N SER A 142 3.58 5.34 -13.34
CA SER A 142 2.16 4.92 -13.36
C SER A 142 1.57 4.88 -11.95
N LEU A 143 0.28 5.27 -11.82
CA LEU A 143 -0.53 5.20 -10.59
C LEU A 143 -0.19 3.99 -9.70
N LYS A 144 0.42 4.29 -8.55
CA LYS A 144 0.88 3.30 -7.57
C LYS A 144 -0.33 2.83 -6.77
N LYS A 145 -0.47 1.51 -6.63
CA LYS A 145 -1.59 0.93 -5.89
C LYS A 145 -1.28 0.91 -4.38
N LEU A 146 -2.26 1.27 -3.58
CA LEU A 146 -2.27 0.97 -2.16
C LEU A 146 -2.58 -0.54 -1.99
N CYS A 147 -1.75 -1.26 -1.25
CA CYS A 147 -1.96 -2.68 -0.98
C CYS A 147 -2.61 -2.84 0.39
N SER A 148 -3.80 -3.45 0.45
CA SER A 148 -4.53 -3.68 1.70
C SER A 148 -3.92 -4.77 2.59
N ARG A 149 -3.02 -5.59 2.05
CA ARG A 149 -2.32 -6.66 2.78
C ARG A 149 -0.85 -6.31 3.06
N TRP A 150 -0.61 -5.07 3.44
CA TRP A 150 0.74 -4.54 3.64
C TRP A 150 1.12 -4.50 5.12
N LYS A 151 2.28 -5.06 5.45
CA LYS A 151 2.90 -4.97 6.77
C LYS A 151 3.97 -3.87 6.77
N LEU A 152 3.89 -2.99 7.76
CA LEU A 152 4.89 -1.96 8.03
C LEU A 152 6.16 -2.56 8.66
N PRO A 153 7.37 -2.25 8.16
CA PRO A 153 8.61 -2.58 8.85
C PRO A 153 8.63 -2.13 10.32
N ASP A 154 9.19 -2.95 11.21
CA ASP A 154 9.42 -2.55 12.60
C ASP A 154 10.56 -1.53 12.71
N THR A 155 11.53 -1.58 11.81
CA THR A 155 12.61 -0.59 11.71
C THR A 155 12.03 0.78 11.33
N PHE A 156 12.33 1.80 12.12
CA PHE A 156 11.85 3.19 11.97
C PHE A 156 10.32 3.34 11.93
N LYS A 157 9.59 2.35 12.45
CA LYS A 157 8.13 2.30 12.41
C LYS A 157 7.47 3.60 12.87
N LYS A 158 7.88 4.12 14.03
CA LYS A 158 7.28 5.31 14.63
C LYS A 158 7.53 6.56 13.79
N GLU A 159 8.78 6.77 13.37
CA GLU A 159 9.13 7.97 12.62
C GLU A 159 8.59 7.93 11.19
N PHE A 160 8.57 6.76 10.56
CA PHE A 160 7.96 6.58 9.25
C PHE A 160 6.45 6.85 9.30
N MET A 161 5.73 6.40 10.34
CA MET A 161 4.29 6.66 10.45
C MET A 161 3.95 8.16 10.41
N SER A 162 4.72 8.99 11.11
CA SER A 162 4.53 10.45 11.07
C SER A 162 4.80 11.03 9.69
N TYR A 163 5.83 10.55 9.00
CA TYR A 163 6.15 10.97 7.62
C TYR A 163 5.07 10.53 6.63
N ALA A 164 4.64 9.27 6.71
CA ALA A 164 3.62 8.70 5.84
C ALA A 164 2.27 9.37 6.02
N GLN A 165 1.89 9.68 7.26
CA GLN A 165 0.65 10.40 7.53
C GLN A 165 0.65 11.78 6.87
N LEU A 166 1.71 12.57 7.05
CA LEU A 166 1.84 13.89 6.42
C LEU A 166 1.70 13.82 4.88
N GLU A 167 2.32 12.82 4.26
CA GLU A 167 2.28 12.64 2.81
C GLU A 167 0.90 12.17 2.31
N LEU A 168 0.22 11.30 3.05
CA LEU A 168 -1.13 10.85 2.72
C LEU A 168 -2.16 11.97 2.90
N ASP A 169 -2.06 12.75 3.98
CA ASP A 169 -2.94 13.88 4.25
C ASP A 169 -2.86 14.91 3.11
N ARG A 170 -1.64 15.20 2.62
CA ARG A 170 -1.42 16.08 1.44
C ARG A 170 -2.10 15.55 0.18
N ILE A 171 -2.02 14.25 -0.08
CA ILE A 171 -2.68 13.64 -1.24
C ILE A 171 -4.19 13.77 -1.10
N ILE A 172 -4.75 13.45 0.07
CA ILE A 172 -6.19 13.53 0.32
C ILE A 172 -6.67 14.98 0.15
N GLU A 173 -5.98 15.96 0.73
CA GLU A 173 -6.31 17.38 0.57
C GLU A 173 -6.29 17.83 -0.89
N TYR A 174 -5.30 17.35 -1.67
CA TYR A 174 -5.19 17.68 -3.08
C TYR A 174 -6.34 17.08 -3.90
N GLU A 175 -6.66 15.80 -3.69
CA GLU A 175 -7.76 15.11 -4.37
C GLU A 175 -9.13 15.72 -4.01
N ILE A 176 -9.32 16.14 -2.75
CA ILE A 176 -10.52 16.86 -2.33
C ILE A 176 -10.64 18.18 -3.10
N LYS A 177 -9.57 18.98 -3.16
CA LYS A 177 -9.58 20.26 -3.89
C LYS A 177 -9.94 20.07 -5.36
N LEU A 178 -9.37 19.06 -6.02
CA LEU A 178 -9.70 18.70 -7.40
C LEU A 178 -11.18 18.37 -7.59
N CYS A 179 -11.81 17.67 -6.64
CA CYS A 179 -13.23 17.32 -6.72
C CYS A 179 -14.17 18.50 -6.42
N THR A 180 -13.67 19.58 -5.80
CA THR A 180 -14.48 20.71 -5.33
C THR A 180 -14.36 21.99 -6.17
N GLU A 181 -13.38 22.07 -7.09
CA GLU A 181 -13.22 23.21 -8.00
C GLU A 181 -13.67 22.84 -9.44
N PRO A 182 -14.62 23.57 -10.07
CA PRO A 182 -15.41 23.00 -11.17
C PRO A 182 -14.83 23.07 -12.59
N ASP A 183 -13.67 23.68 -12.84
CA ASP A 183 -13.31 24.04 -14.22
C ASP A 183 -11.97 23.46 -14.70
N SER A 184 -12.13 22.55 -15.68
CA SER A 184 -11.16 21.97 -16.61
C SER A 184 -10.35 20.75 -16.15
N GLU A 185 -10.95 19.56 -16.29
CA GLU A 185 -10.26 18.25 -16.24
C GLU A 185 -8.93 18.23 -17.04
N SER A 186 -8.83 19.04 -18.10
CA SER A 186 -7.63 19.16 -18.93
C SER A 186 -6.49 19.96 -18.29
N GLU A 187 -6.75 21.09 -17.60
CA GLU A 187 -5.69 21.86 -16.94
C GLU A 187 -5.26 21.19 -15.64
N CYS A 188 -6.17 20.45 -14.98
CA CYS A 188 -5.86 19.70 -13.76
C CYS A 188 -4.94 18.50 -14.00
N ILE A 189 -5.12 17.73 -15.09
CA ILE A 189 -4.22 16.63 -15.44
C ILE A 189 -2.84 17.17 -15.82
N GLU A 190 -2.76 18.25 -16.60
CA GLU A 190 -1.47 18.89 -16.90
C GLU A 190 -0.83 19.49 -15.64
N ALA A 191 -1.59 20.09 -14.72
CA ALA A 191 -1.07 20.60 -13.46
C ALA A 191 -0.58 19.47 -12.52
N TYR A 192 -1.26 18.32 -12.50
CA TYR A 192 -0.80 17.13 -11.78
C TYR A 192 0.51 16.59 -12.40
N LEU A 193 0.56 16.43 -13.72
CA LEU A 193 1.75 15.97 -14.44
C LEU A 193 2.93 16.97 -14.37
N ASN A 194 2.63 18.27 -14.19
CA ASN A 194 3.62 19.35 -14.10
C ASN A 194 3.95 19.81 -12.67
N SER A 195 3.28 19.24 -11.68
CA SER A 195 3.51 19.52 -10.27
C SER A 195 4.92 19.08 -9.85
N PRO A 196 5.59 19.79 -8.92
CA PRO A 196 6.86 19.35 -8.32
C PRO A 196 6.79 17.94 -7.71
N PHE A 197 5.57 17.45 -7.46
CA PHE A 197 5.31 16.08 -7.06
C PHE A 197 5.58 15.11 -8.22
N TYR A 198 5.05 15.32 -9.43
CA TYR A 198 5.21 14.41 -10.58
C TYR A 198 6.59 14.45 -11.24
N HIS A 199 7.27 15.59 -11.18
CA HIS A 199 8.65 15.71 -11.68
C HIS A 199 9.72 15.12 -10.77
N ASN A 200 9.35 14.68 -9.56
CA ASN A 200 10.17 13.84 -8.67
C ASN A 200 9.71 12.36 -8.63
N PHE A 201 8.83 11.93 -9.55
CA PHE A 201 8.37 10.53 -9.71
C PHE A 201 8.83 9.91 -11.04
#